data_AF-A0A2H6GT52-F1
#
_entry.id   AF-A0A2H6GT52-F1
#
_cell.length_a   1.000
_cell.length_b   1.000
_cell.length_c   1.000
_cell.angle_alpha   90.00
_cell.angle_beta   90.00
_cell.angle_gamma   90.00
#
_symmetry.space_group_name_H-M   'P 1'
#
loop_
_entity.id
_entity.type
_entity.pdbx_description
1 polymer ?
#
loop_
_entity_poly.entity_id
_entity_poly.type
_entity_poly.pdbx_seq_one_letter_code
_entity_poly.pdbx_strand_id
1 'polypeptide(L)'
;MIRWRVKEKAETKNTGDISLPPVILNLLFQRGINTEEKINHFISPDYDRDVRSPFLFSQMGTVIERIGKARDNKELVVIFGDYDADGITSTAILKEALDNLGIKSHIHIPDKKKEGYSMNSKANEEFKEIGAKLIITVDCGITNKKEIKEASECGIDTIIIDHHHIPAEIPDAYAIINPKMENSGYPEIDLAGVGVTFKVVQAIYEKFLPDKKDHLKWMLDIVAIGTVADCVPLLGENRIFVKYGLIVLSKTRKIGLQEIFNTARLKIDENNVPDTYNISFQIAPRINAAGRVDHANTAYDLIMEKSQDQAKKLASELESNNQNRQKMTTATVKDVKILAEKDFKDEKFIFAVGEDFPIGIVGLVAGKIADAFNKPTAVIRKEEKESQGSFRSIPQLNIIEAIEKCSEYLIKFGGHPQAAGIKIANENLEKFHKKLSSVIESELEGVDLTPEIEIDAEIKAKDIGIDLVEALDKIEPFGVGNKKPVFLSKDLSVEDLNIVGSNSKHLKLFLRPGEKSPKKFEAIGFNMANEHKDIKEGDKIDAVFNLEHDEWNGSKKIQMKLIDIKKV
;
A
#
# COMPACT_ATOMS: atom_id res chain seq x y z
N MET A 1 8.60 -25.66 -11.09
CA MET A 1 7.86 -25.04 -12.22
C MET A 1 6.64 -24.37 -11.64
N ILE A 2 6.32 -23.16 -12.09
CA ILE A 2 5.15 -22.41 -11.63
C ILE A 2 3.88 -23.05 -12.20
N ARG A 3 2.89 -23.27 -11.33
CA ARG A 3 1.58 -23.80 -11.71
C ARG A 3 0.71 -22.69 -12.27
N TRP A 4 -0.02 -22.95 -13.35
CA TRP A 4 -0.99 -22.02 -13.92
C TRP A 4 -2.40 -22.50 -13.58
N ARG A 5 -3.21 -21.63 -13.00
CA ARG A 5 -4.61 -21.92 -12.66
C ARG A 5 -5.52 -20.87 -13.28
N VAL A 6 -6.33 -21.28 -14.25
CA VAL A 6 -7.36 -20.41 -14.84
C VAL A 6 -8.58 -20.43 -13.93
N LYS A 7 -9.07 -19.24 -13.54
CA LYS A 7 -10.32 -19.10 -12.77
C LYS A 7 -11.49 -19.66 -13.55
N GLU A 8 -12.45 -20.20 -12.80
CA GLU A 8 -13.75 -20.52 -13.37
C GLU A 8 -14.46 -19.25 -13.86
N LYS A 9 -15.24 -19.39 -14.93
CA LYS A 9 -16.07 -18.29 -15.42
C LYS A 9 -17.16 -18.01 -14.41
N ALA A 10 -17.40 -16.75 -14.11
CA ALA A 10 -18.50 -16.36 -13.26
C ALA A 10 -19.83 -16.56 -13.99
N GLU A 11 -20.89 -16.88 -13.25
CA GLU A 11 -22.24 -16.92 -13.80
C GLU A 11 -22.67 -15.52 -14.25
N THR A 12 -22.74 -15.31 -15.56
CA THR A 12 -23.18 -14.03 -16.13
C THR A 12 -24.69 -13.86 -15.91
N LYS A 13 -25.06 -12.79 -15.20
CA LYS A 13 -26.44 -12.32 -15.01
C LYS A 13 -26.74 -11.27 -16.08
N ASN A 14 -28.01 -10.94 -16.26
CA ASN A 14 -28.41 -9.84 -17.15
C ASN A 14 -27.74 -8.53 -16.68
N THR A 15 -26.91 -7.93 -17.54
CA THR A 15 -26.19 -6.68 -17.28
C THR A 15 -26.89 -5.45 -17.88
N GLY A 16 -28.14 -5.60 -18.34
CA GLY A 16 -28.85 -4.53 -19.04
C GLY A 16 -28.10 -4.11 -20.32
N ASP A 17 -28.06 -2.82 -20.58
CA ASP A 17 -27.46 -2.21 -21.79
C ASP A 17 -25.95 -1.90 -21.65
N ILE A 18 -25.26 -2.49 -20.66
CA ILE A 18 -23.82 -2.24 -20.46
C ILE A 18 -22.99 -2.85 -21.60
N SER A 19 -22.40 -1.98 -22.42
CA SER A 19 -21.49 -2.35 -23.50
C SER A 19 -20.04 -2.47 -23.02
N LEU A 20 -19.69 -3.63 -22.46
CA LEU A 20 -18.30 -4.01 -22.16
C LEU A 20 -17.94 -5.35 -22.84
N PRO A 21 -16.66 -5.58 -23.20
CA PRO A 21 -16.23 -6.87 -23.70
C PRO A 21 -16.59 -8.01 -22.74
N PRO A 22 -17.05 -9.18 -23.23
CA PRO A 22 -17.49 -10.29 -22.36
C PRO A 22 -16.45 -10.73 -21.33
N VAL A 23 -15.16 -10.66 -21.68
CA VAL A 23 -14.08 -10.96 -20.74
C VAL A 23 -14.05 -9.97 -19.57
N ILE A 24 -14.28 -8.67 -19.81
CA ILE A 24 -14.31 -7.65 -18.76
C ILE A 24 -15.52 -7.84 -17.85
N LEU A 25 -16.69 -8.16 -18.41
CA LEU A 25 -17.86 -8.51 -17.60
C LEU A 25 -17.59 -9.71 -16.70
N ASN A 26 -16.98 -10.77 -17.24
CA ASN A 26 -16.58 -11.92 -16.43
C ASN A 26 -15.61 -11.53 -15.30
N LEU A 27 -14.63 -10.66 -15.56
CA LEU A 27 -13.70 -10.15 -14.54
C LEU A 27 -14.42 -9.40 -13.42
N LEU A 28 -15.35 -8.49 -13.77
CA LEU A 28 -16.12 -7.73 -12.80
C LEU A 28 -16.98 -8.65 -11.93
N PHE A 29 -17.59 -9.67 -12.53
CA PHE A 29 -18.41 -10.64 -11.83
C PHE A 29 -17.58 -11.50 -10.86
N GLN A 30 -16.40 -11.96 -11.28
CA GLN A 30 -15.43 -12.65 -10.40
C GLN A 30 -15.00 -11.78 -9.21
N ARG A 31 -15.11 -10.44 -9.31
CA ARG A 31 -14.80 -9.47 -8.25
C ARG A 31 -16.03 -9.06 -7.42
N GLY A 32 -17.18 -9.70 -7.61
CA GLY A 32 -18.43 -9.36 -6.91
C GLY A 32 -19.14 -8.09 -7.40
N ILE A 33 -18.69 -7.53 -8.53
CA ILE A 33 -19.28 -6.37 -9.22
C ILE A 33 -20.23 -6.93 -10.29
N ASN A 34 -21.38 -7.43 -9.84
CA ASN A 34 -22.25 -8.34 -10.61
C ASN A 34 -23.70 -7.85 -10.78
N THR A 35 -23.92 -6.55 -10.58
CA THR A 35 -25.19 -5.85 -10.81
C THR A 35 -24.93 -4.63 -11.66
N GLU A 36 -25.89 -4.23 -12.49
CA GLU A 36 -25.79 -3.05 -13.35
C GLU A 36 -25.33 -1.80 -12.57
N GLU A 37 -25.95 -1.53 -11.41
CA GLU A 37 -25.59 -0.39 -10.53
C GLU A 37 -24.12 -0.43 -10.10
N LYS A 38 -23.67 -1.54 -9.48
CA LYS A 38 -22.26 -1.74 -9.11
C LYS A 38 -21.30 -1.57 -10.27
N ILE A 39 -21.65 -2.09 -11.46
CA ILE A 39 -20.78 -1.97 -12.64
C ILE A 39 -20.68 -0.51 -13.06
N ASN A 40 -21.81 0.20 -13.17
CA ASN A 40 -21.84 1.61 -13.56
C ASN A 40 -21.06 2.50 -12.57
N HIS A 41 -21.23 2.31 -11.26
CA HIS A 41 -20.43 3.02 -10.25
C HIS A 41 -18.94 2.71 -10.37
N PHE A 42 -18.58 1.48 -10.77
CA PHE A 42 -17.18 1.07 -10.85
C PHE A 42 -16.45 1.60 -12.08
N ILE A 43 -17.11 1.58 -13.24
CA ILE A 43 -16.52 2.00 -14.54
C ILE A 43 -16.73 3.49 -14.83
N SER A 44 -17.64 4.14 -14.12
CA SER A 44 -17.95 5.56 -14.25
C SER A 44 -18.17 6.18 -12.87
N PRO A 45 -17.11 6.20 -12.02
CA PRO A 45 -17.18 6.82 -10.71
C PRO A 45 -17.43 8.32 -10.88
N ASP A 46 -18.23 8.87 -9.97
CA ASP A 46 -18.52 10.30 -9.88
C ASP A 46 -18.25 10.80 -8.46
N TYR A 47 -17.43 11.83 -8.33
CA TYR A 47 -16.99 12.32 -7.01
C TYR A 47 -18.18 12.81 -6.16
N ASP A 48 -19.12 13.56 -6.74
CA ASP A 48 -20.18 14.21 -5.97
C ASP A 48 -21.31 13.22 -5.62
N ARG A 49 -21.56 12.23 -6.48
CA ARG A 49 -22.52 11.14 -6.25
C ARG A 49 -22.00 10.08 -5.27
N ASP A 50 -20.74 9.65 -5.45
CA ASP A 50 -20.25 8.41 -4.83
C ASP A 50 -19.46 8.64 -3.54
N VAL A 51 -18.95 9.86 -3.29
CA VAL A 51 -18.30 10.21 -2.02
C VAL A 51 -19.35 10.49 -0.96
N ARG A 52 -19.30 9.77 0.16
CA ARG A 52 -20.35 9.87 1.18
C ARG A 52 -20.08 10.97 2.18
N SER A 53 -21.16 11.51 2.75
CA SER A 53 -21.08 12.54 3.79
C SER A 53 -20.23 12.07 4.97
N PRO A 54 -19.30 12.90 5.47
CA PRO A 54 -18.49 12.55 6.63
C PRO A 54 -19.33 12.45 7.92
N PHE A 55 -20.53 13.06 7.97
CA PHE A 55 -21.43 13.00 9.12
C PHE A 55 -22.16 11.65 9.28
N LEU A 56 -21.93 10.69 8.38
CA LEU A 56 -22.32 9.30 8.62
C LEU A 56 -21.51 8.65 9.74
N PHE A 57 -20.30 9.15 10.02
CA PHE A 57 -19.58 8.76 11.23
C PHE A 57 -20.32 9.31 12.46
N SER A 58 -20.73 8.41 13.36
CA SER A 58 -21.56 8.71 14.52
C SER A 58 -20.96 9.79 15.43
N GLN A 59 -19.63 9.82 15.58
CA GLN A 59 -18.91 10.79 16.41
C GLN A 59 -18.41 12.03 15.65
N MET A 60 -18.68 12.16 14.35
CA MET A 60 -18.18 13.29 13.55
C MET A 60 -18.67 14.63 14.10
N GLY A 61 -19.92 14.71 14.57
CA GLY A 61 -20.46 15.91 15.20
C GLY A 61 -19.65 16.35 16.42
N THR A 62 -19.33 15.40 17.32
CA THR A 62 -18.53 15.62 18.52
C THR A 62 -17.12 16.10 18.20
N VAL A 63 -16.48 15.51 17.19
CA VAL A 63 -15.15 15.93 16.69
C VAL A 63 -15.18 17.38 16.21
N ILE A 64 -16.15 17.72 15.36
CA ILE A 64 -16.27 19.07 14.78
C ILE A 64 -16.60 20.11 15.85
N GLU A 65 -17.44 19.78 16.84
CA GLU A 65 -17.70 20.66 17.99
C GLU A 65 -16.42 20.94 18.77
N ARG A 66 -15.61 19.91 19.05
CA ARG A 66 -14.38 20.05 19.83
C ARG A 66 -13.29 20.84 19.12
N ILE A 67 -13.13 20.63 17.80
CA ILE A 67 -12.24 21.44 16.96
C ILE A 67 -12.74 22.90 16.92
N GLY A 68 -14.05 23.12 16.85
CA GLY A 68 -14.67 24.45 16.98
C GLY A 68 -14.31 25.15 18.30
N LYS A 69 -14.40 24.43 19.44
CA LYS A 69 -13.98 24.95 20.75
C LYS A 69 -12.49 25.32 20.75
N ALA A 70 -11.63 24.48 20.19
CA ALA A 70 -10.20 24.77 20.09
C ALA A 70 -9.93 26.05 19.30
N ARG A 71 -10.63 26.26 18.18
CA ARG A 71 -10.57 27.49 17.39
C ARG A 71 -11.01 28.71 18.20
N ASP A 72 -12.19 28.65 18.80
CA ASP A 72 -12.82 29.79 19.46
C ASP A 72 -12.03 30.22 20.72
N ASN A 73 -11.46 29.25 21.44
CA ASN A 73 -10.62 29.47 22.62
C ASN A 73 -9.14 29.73 22.29
N LYS A 74 -8.74 29.67 21.00
CA LYS A 74 -7.33 29.76 20.56
C LYS A 74 -6.41 28.75 21.27
N GLU A 75 -6.93 27.54 21.45
CA GLU A 75 -6.19 26.44 22.06
C GLU A 75 -5.03 25.98 21.18
N LEU A 76 -3.94 25.55 21.81
CA LEU A 76 -2.88 24.84 21.11
C LEU A 76 -3.32 23.38 20.89
N VAL A 77 -3.33 22.97 19.62
CA VAL A 77 -3.65 21.61 19.19
C VAL A 77 -2.37 20.86 18.84
N VAL A 78 -2.24 19.60 19.25
CA VAL A 78 -1.19 18.70 18.79
C VAL A 78 -1.79 17.77 17.74
N ILE A 79 -1.17 17.68 16.56
CA ILE A 79 -1.42 16.59 15.62
C ILE A 79 -0.36 15.54 15.87
N PHE A 80 -0.78 14.34 16.28
CA PHE A 80 0.10 13.20 16.48
C PHE A 80 -0.06 12.24 15.31
N GLY A 81 0.93 12.16 14.44
CA GLY A 81 0.90 11.30 13.24
C GLY A 81 1.68 9.99 13.39
N ASP A 82 1.62 9.15 12.36
CA ASP A 82 2.54 8.02 12.18
C ASP A 82 3.67 8.34 11.18
N TYR A 83 4.74 7.56 11.23
CA TYR A 83 5.99 7.80 10.49
C TYR A 83 5.98 7.28 9.04
N ASP A 84 4.95 6.57 8.64
CA ASP A 84 4.83 6.05 7.29
C ASP A 84 4.06 7.02 6.38
N ALA A 85 3.94 6.66 5.10
CA ALA A 85 3.33 7.53 4.11
C ALA A 85 1.86 7.83 4.41
N ASP A 86 1.09 6.91 5.02
CA ASP A 86 -0.31 7.17 5.35
C ASP A 86 -0.41 8.16 6.53
N GLY A 87 0.36 7.93 7.59
CA GLY A 87 0.45 8.84 8.73
C GLY A 87 0.98 10.24 8.37
N ILE A 88 2.03 10.32 7.55
CA ILE A 88 2.59 11.61 7.08
C ILE A 88 1.56 12.37 6.24
N THR A 89 0.89 11.69 5.31
CA THR A 89 -0.09 12.33 4.42
C THR A 89 -1.34 12.76 5.18
N SER A 90 -1.80 11.96 6.15
CA SER A 90 -2.85 12.31 7.11
C SER A 90 -2.51 13.57 7.91
N THR A 91 -1.28 13.61 8.45
CA THR A 91 -0.77 14.76 9.22
C THR A 91 -0.77 16.03 8.36
N ALA A 92 -0.32 15.93 7.10
CA ALA A 92 -0.26 17.06 6.18
C ALA A 92 -1.65 17.65 5.86
N ILE A 93 -2.65 16.82 5.52
CA ILE A 93 -3.98 17.32 5.17
C ILE A 93 -4.72 17.90 6.39
N LEU A 94 -4.54 17.30 7.57
CA LEU A 94 -5.13 17.84 8.80
C LEU A 94 -4.47 19.17 9.18
N LYS A 95 -3.15 19.26 9.07
CA LYS A 95 -2.42 20.51 9.32
C LYS A 95 -2.90 21.63 8.39
N GLU A 96 -3.03 21.34 7.09
CA GLU A 96 -3.52 22.32 6.12
C GLU A 96 -4.96 22.78 6.44
N ALA A 97 -5.82 21.86 6.91
CA ALA A 97 -7.17 22.21 7.35
C ALA A 97 -7.19 23.09 8.61
N LEU A 98 -6.40 22.75 9.63
CA LEU A 98 -6.32 23.54 10.87
C LEU A 98 -5.71 24.93 10.63
N ASP A 99 -4.71 25.04 9.75
CA ASP A 99 -4.14 26.33 9.35
C ASP A 99 -5.18 27.22 8.67
N ASN A 100 -6.01 26.64 7.80
CA ASN A 100 -7.10 27.36 7.13
C ASN A 100 -8.21 27.80 8.10
N LEU A 101 -8.34 27.15 9.26
CA LEU A 101 -9.20 27.57 10.37
C LEU A 101 -8.54 28.61 11.30
N GLY A 102 -7.25 28.88 11.13
CA GLY A 102 -6.47 29.75 12.03
C GLY A 102 -6.15 29.11 13.38
N ILE A 103 -6.20 27.79 13.49
CA ILE A 103 -5.84 27.04 14.71
C ILE A 103 -4.33 26.87 14.75
N LYS A 104 -3.71 27.26 15.88
CA LYS A 104 -2.28 27.00 16.11
C LYS A 104 -2.10 25.52 16.44
N SER A 105 -1.29 24.82 15.65
CA SER A 105 -0.99 23.41 15.86
C SER A 105 0.51 23.11 15.95
N HIS A 106 0.84 22.13 16.78
CA HIS A 106 2.15 21.49 16.88
C HIS A 106 2.07 20.09 16.26
N ILE A 107 3.10 19.68 15.53
CA ILE A 107 3.15 18.36 14.89
C ILE A 107 4.12 17.48 15.67
N HIS A 108 3.66 16.27 16.00
CA HIS A 108 4.50 15.22 16.53
C HIS A 108 4.40 13.98 15.64
N ILE A 109 5.52 13.55 15.06
CA ILE A 109 5.65 12.28 14.35
C ILE A 109 6.71 11.48 15.12
N PRO A 110 6.41 10.29 15.64
CA PRO A 110 7.32 9.58 16.52
C PRO A 110 8.57 9.07 15.78
N ASP A 111 9.72 9.08 16.44
CA ASP A 111 10.93 8.41 15.96
C ASP A 111 10.78 6.89 16.12
N LYS A 112 10.67 6.17 15.01
CA LYS A 112 10.49 4.71 14.97
C LYS A 112 11.53 3.94 15.80
N LYS A 113 12.77 4.44 15.92
CA LYS A 113 13.85 3.77 16.66
C LYS A 113 13.83 4.13 18.14
N LYS A 114 13.61 5.41 18.47
CA LYS A 114 13.70 5.89 19.87
C LYS A 114 12.40 5.73 20.65
N GLU A 115 11.28 6.05 20.01
CA GLU A 115 9.95 6.09 20.62
C GLU A 115 9.11 4.88 20.24
N GLY A 116 9.39 4.26 19.09
CA GLY A 116 8.64 3.12 18.59
C GLY A 116 7.40 3.55 17.80
N TYR A 117 6.29 2.84 17.99
CA TYR A 117 5.04 3.07 17.26
C TYR A 117 3.98 3.68 18.18
N SER A 118 3.32 4.73 17.67
CA SER A 118 2.21 5.48 18.28
C SER A 118 2.56 6.26 19.57
N MET A 119 1.54 6.72 20.30
CA MET A 119 1.67 7.61 21.46
C MET A 119 2.53 6.99 22.55
N ASN A 120 3.29 7.85 23.23
CA ASN A 120 4.12 7.48 24.38
C ASN A 120 3.97 8.52 25.51
N SER A 121 4.18 8.08 26.75
CA SER A 121 4.02 8.92 27.94
C SER A 121 4.92 10.16 27.94
N LYS A 122 6.13 10.05 27.38
CA LYS A 122 7.08 11.18 27.34
C LYS A 122 6.56 12.31 26.43
N ALA A 123 5.99 11.97 25.28
CA ALA A 123 5.37 12.96 24.39
C ALA A 123 4.21 13.69 25.09
N ASN A 124 3.41 13.00 25.91
CA ASN A 124 2.35 13.64 26.69
C ASN A 124 2.87 14.67 27.71
N GLU A 125 4.01 14.40 28.34
CA GLU A 125 4.68 15.36 29.23
C GLU A 125 5.09 16.62 28.45
N GLU A 126 5.69 16.44 27.28
CA GLU A 126 6.08 17.54 26.38
C GLU A 126 4.86 18.35 25.93
N PHE A 127 3.74 17.68 25.59
CA PHE A 127 2.50 18.35 25.18
C PHE A 127 1.88 19.18 26.31
N LYS A 128 1.96 18.68 27.55
CA LYS A 128 1.55 19.43 28.73
C LYS A 128 2.42 20.66 28.95
N GLU A 129 3.74 20.55 28.80
CA GLU A 129 4.68 21.67 28.98
C GLU A 129 4.44 22.81 27.99
N ILE A 130 4.12 22.48 26.73
CA ILE A 130 3.78 23.50 25.72
C ILE A 130 2.35 24.04 25.86
N GLY A 131 1.57 23.52 26.81
CA GLY A 131 0.21 23.98 27.11
C GLY A 131 -0.84 23.52 26.10
N ALA A 132 -0.65 22.37 25.46
CA ALA A 132 -1.65 21.78 24.57
C ALA A 132 -2.97 21.50 25.31
N LYS A 133 -4.09 21.63 24.61
CA LYS A 133 -5.44 21.33 25.15
C LYS A 133 -6.18 20.25 24.38
N LEU A 134 -5.72 19.95 23.18
CA LEU A 134 -6.28 18.93 22.33
C LEU A 134 -5.16 18.20 21.60
N ILE A 135 -5.18 16.87 21.64
CA ILE A 135 -4.41 15.99 20.77
C ILE A 135 -5.38 15.42 19.73
N ILE A 136 -4.99 15.46 18.47
CA ILE A 136 -5.67 14.76 17.38
C ILE A 136 -4.68 13.75 16.83
N THR A 137 -4.90 12.46 17.10
CA THR A 137 -4.09 11.40 16.49
C THR A 137 -4.59 11.14 15.08
N VAL A 138 -3.67 10.89 14.15
CA VAL A 138 -3.99 10.47 12.79
C VAL A 138 -3.21 9.20 12.47
N ASP A 139 -3.92 8.22 11.91
CA ASP A 139 -3.38 6.91 11.53
C ASP A 139 -2.77 6.11 12.71
N CYS A 140 -3.17 6.44 13.93
CA CYS A 140 -2.79 5.73 15.13
C CYS A 140 -3.67 6.12 16.33
N GLY A 141 -3.44 5.51 17.48
CA GLY A 141 -4.04 5.88 18.76
C GLY A 141 -5.06 4.89 19.29
N ILE A 142 -5.69 4.04 18.44
CA ILE A 142 -6.75 3.12 18.90
C ILE A 142 -6.25 2.08 19.91
N THR A 143 -4.95 1.85 20.00
CA THR A 143 -4.34 0.93 20.98
C THR A 143 -3.76 1.62 22.23
N ASN A 144 -3.80 2.94 22.30
CA ASN A 144 -3.05 3.73 23.29
C ASN A 144 -3.88 4.10 24.52
N LYS A 145 -4.55 3.10 25.11
CA LYS A 145 -5.45 3.29 26.26
C LYS A 145 -4.74 3.98 27.44
N LYS A 146 -3.51 3.56 27.74
CA LYS A 146 -2.72 4.10 28.84
C LYS A 146 -2.36 5.57 28.59
N GLU A 147 -1.77 5.85 27.43
CA GLU A 147 -1.26 7.18 27.10
C GLU A 147 -2.40 8.20 26.92
N ILE A 148 -3.55 7.79 26.40
CA ILE A 148 -4.73 8.66 26.28
C ILE A 148 -5.31 8.99 27.65
N LYS A 149 -5.30 8.03 28.58
CA LYS A 149 -5.70 8.29 29.97
C LYS A 149 -4.75 9.29 30.64
N GLU A 150 -3.45 9.15 30.46
CA GLU A 150 -2.43 10.08 30.98
C GLU A 150 -2.62 11.51 30.44
N ALA A 151 -2.93 11.65 29.15
CA ALA A 151 -3.24 12.94 28.55
C ALA A 151 -4.50 13.57 29.16
N SER A 152 -5.56 12.78 29.36
CA SER A 152 -6.80 13.21 30.01
C SER A 152 -6.57 13.65 31.47
N GLU A 153 -5.77 12.90 32.23
CA GLU A 153 -5.36 13.27 33.60
C GLU A 153 -4.54 14.58 33.65
N CYS A 154 -3.92 14.96 32.53
CA CYS A 154 -3.26 16.25 32.36
C CYS A 154 -4.18 17.37 31.85
N GLY A 155 -5.48 17.09 31.66
CA GLY A 155 -6.46 18.04 31.15
C GLY A 155 -6.31 18.32 29.65
N ILE A 156 -5.84 17.34 28.89
CA ILE A 156 -5.71 17.39 27.43
C ILE A 156 -6.71 16.41 26.83
N ASP A 157 -7.64 16.91 26.02
CA ASP A 157 -8.58 16.04 25.31
C ASP A 157 -7.86 15.31 24.16
N THR A 158 -8.29 14.09 23.84
CA THR A 158 -7.76 13.35 22.68
C THR A 158 -8.87 12.96 21.72
N ILE A 159 -8.73 13.30 20.45
CA ILE A 159 -9.53 12.78 19.33
C ILE A 159 -8.68 11.75 18.59
N ILE A 160 -9.22 10.56 18.39
CA ILE A 160 -8.58 9.49 17.61
C ILE A 160 -9.15 9.49 16.20
N ILE A 161 -8.30 9.63 15.18
CA ILE A 161 -8.62 9.39 13.77
C ILE A 161 -7.77 8.23 13.30
N ASP A 162 -8.38 7.05 13.15
CA ASP A 162 -7.65 5.81 12.93
C ASP A 162 -8.45 4.84 12.04
N HIS A 163 -7.79 3.85 11.47
CA HIS A 163 -8.35 2.80 10.63
C HIS A 163 -7.86 1.40 11.03
N HIS A 164 -6.99 1.28 12.03
CA HIS A 164 -6.47 0.01 12.51
C HIS A 164 -7.58 -0.88 13.13
N HIS A 165 -7.25 -2.16 13.30
CA HIS A 165 -8.17 -3.13 13.93
C HIS A 165 -8.52 -2.70 15.35
N ILE A 166 -9.77 -2.94 15.75
CA ILE A 166 -10.28 -2.54 17.07
C ILE A 166 -9.79 -3.54 18.13
N PRO A 167 -9.00 -3.13 19.13
CA PRO A 167 -8.58 -4.01 20.21
C PRO A 167 -9.76 -4.35 21.14
N ALA A 168 -9.61 -5.42 21.94
CA ALA A 168 -10.61 -5.82 22.93
C ALA A 168 -10.88 -4.73 23.98
N GLU A 169 -9.85 -3.95 24.33
CA GLU A 169 -9.99 -2.77 25.18
C GLU A 169 -9.65 -1.51 24.39
N ILE A 170 -10.64 -0.65 24.21
CA ILE A 170 -10.48 0.64 23.53
C ILE A 170 -10.14 1.78 24.52
N PRO A 171 -9.43 2.83 24.07
CA PRO A 171 -9.17 4.03 24.88
C PRO A 171 -10.46 4.82 25.18
N ASP A 172 -10.49 5.45 26.35
CA ASP A 172 -11.51 6.43 26.71
C ASP A 172 -11.09 7.82 26.19
N ALA A 173 -11.22 8.02 24.88
CA ALA A 173 -10.90 9.26 24.19
C ALA A 173 -12.11 10.19 24.11
N TYR A 174 -11.88 11.49 23.92
CA TYR A 174 -12.96 12.48 23.74
C TYR A 174 -13.87 12.12 22.56
N ALA A 175 -13.27 11.67 21.45
CA ALA A 175 -13.98 11.08 20.34
C ALA A 175 -13.09 10.12 19.53
N ILE A 176 -13.70 9.15 18.87
CA ILE A 176 -13.04 8.16 18.02
C ILE A 176 -13.74 8.14 16.65
N ILE A 177 -12.97 8.39 15.60
CA ILE A 177 -13.37 8.19 14.21
C ILE A 177 -12.54 7.02 13.68
N ASN A 178 -13.16 5.84 13.65
CA ASN A 178 -12.60 4.66 13.00
C ASN A 178 -13.75 3.87 12.34
N PRO A 179 -13.66 3.58 11.03
CA PRO A 179 -14.75 2.91 10.31
C PRO A 179 -15.02 1.48 10.78
N LYS A 180 -14.03 0.82 11.41
CA LYS A 180 -14.14 -0.55 11.95
C LYS A 180 -14.82 -0.62 13.32
N MET A 181 -15.15 0.52 13.93
CA MET A 181 -15.95 0.54 15.16
C MET A 181 -17.35 -0.03 14.88
N GLU A 182 -17.83 -0.92 15.75
CA GLU A 182 -19.15 -1.56 15.61
C GLU A 182 -20.28 -0.52 15.46
N ASN A 183 -20.16 0.62 16.15
CA ASN A 183 -21.10 1.73 16.11
C ASN A 183 -20.58 2.94 15.30
N SER A 184 -19.70 2.72 14.31
CA SER A 184 -19.14 3.82 13.51
C SER A 184 -20.23 4.56 12.71
N GLY A 185 -21.26 3.84 12.25
CA GLY A 185 -22.29 4.38 11.34
C GLY A 185 -21.81 4.59 9.90
N TYR A 186 -20.51 4.38 9.63
CA TYR A 186 -19.91 4.62 8.33
C TYR A 186 -19.92 3.36 7.47
N PRO A 187 -20.36 3.41 6.19
CA PRO A 187 -20.54 2.22 5.37
C PRO A 187 -19.27 1.66 4.73
N GLU A 188 -18.16 2.41 4.71
CA GLU A 188 -16.87 1.96 4.18
C GLU A 188 -15.92 1.57 5.31
N ILE A 189 -15.63 0.28 5.44
CA ILE A 189 -14.82 -0.26 6.54
C ILE A 189 -13.31 -0.18 6.30
N ASP A 190 -12.89 -0.08 5.02
CA ASP A 190 -11.50 -0.25 4.59
C ASP A 190 -10.81 1.07 4.19
N LEU A 191 -11.31 2.23 4.65
CA LEU A 191 -10.61 3.50 4.41
C LEU A 191 -9.17 3.44 4.97
N ALA A 192 -8.21 3.98 4.21
CA ALA A 192 -6.87 4.27 4.74
C ALA A 192 -6.94 5.34 5.85
N GLY A 193 -5.92 5.46 6.70
CA GLY A 193 -5.79 6.51 7.71
C GLY A 193 -5.95 7.91 7.12
N VAL A 194 -5.35 8.18 5.95
CA VAL A 194 -5.53 9.45 5.22
C VAL A 194 -6.93 9.62 4.68
N GLY A 195 -7.62 8.53 4.33
CA GLY A 195 -9.01 8.54 3.90
C GLY A 195 -9.96 8.93 5.05
N VAL A 196 -9.76 8.34 6.23
CA VAL A 196 -10.52 8.70 7.45
C VAL A 196 -10.21 10.14 7.86
N THR A 197 -8.95 10.56 7.81
CA THR A 197 -8.54 11.94 8.08
C THR A 197 -9.18 12.91 7.08
N PHE A 198 -9.20 12.55 5.80
CA PHE A 198 -9.85 13.35 4.77
C PHE A 198 -11.34 13.52 5.03
N LYS A 199 -12.03 12.53 5.61
CA LYS A 199 -13.44 12.68 6.04
C LYS A 199 -13.60 13.73 7.13
N VAL A 200 -12.72 13.75 8.12
CA VAL A 200 -12.72 14.79 9.15
C VAL A 200 -12.45 16.16 8.52
N VAL A 201 -11.49 16.25 7.59
CA VAL A 201 -11.20 17.50 6.85
C VAL A 201 -12.40 17.94 6.01
N GLN A 202 -13.12 17.03 5.34
CA GLN A 202 -14.35 17.34 4.63
C GLN A 202 -15.39 17.94 5.59
N ALA A 203 -15.60 17.35 6.77
CA ALA A 203 -16.55 17.87 7.76
C ALA A 203 -16.13 19.24 8.33
N ILE A 204 -14.83 19.49 8.52
CA ILE A 204 -14.28 20.81 8.88
C ILE A 204 -14.67 21.85 7.83
N TYR A 205 -14.43 21.54 6.55
CA TYR A 205 -14.75 22.46 5.45
C TYR A 205 -16.26 22.68 5.31
N GLU A 206 -17.07 21.62 5.39
CA GLU A 206 -18.53 21.73 5.34
C GLU A 206 -19.08 22.61 6.48
N LYS A 207 -18.51 22.52 7.68
CA LYS A 207 -19.00 23.28 8.85
C LYS A 207 -18.48 24.71 8.93
N PHE A 208 -17.20 24.91 8.63
CA PHE A 208 -16.50 26.15 8.97
C PHE A 208 -15.95 26.91 7.76
N LEU A 209 -15.79 26.27 6.61
CA LEU A 209 -15.20 26.86 5.40
C LEU A 209 -16.00 26.48 4.13
N PRO A 210 -17.33 26.64 4.10
CA PRO A 210 -18.16 26.17 2.97
C PRO A 210 -17.76 26.81 1.63
N ASP A 211 -17.33 28.08 1.65
CA ASP A 211 -16.89 28.81 0.45
C ASP A 211 -15.55 28.29 -0.11
N LYS A 212 -14.84 27.43 0.62
CA LYS A 212 -13.55 26.84 0.20
C LYS A 212 -13.67 25.34 -0.11
N LYS A 213 -14.88 24.80 -0.30
CA LYS A 213 -15.09 23.35 -0.51
C LYS A 213 -14.27 22.78 -1.69
N ASP A 214 -14.05 23.57 -2.74
CA ASP A 214 -13.24 23.17 -3.89
C ASP A 214 -11.75 22.93 -3.56
N HIS A 215 -11.24 23.48 -2.45
CA HIS A 215 -9.87 23.20 -2.01
C HIS A 215 -9.68 21.72 -1.63
N LEU A 216 -10.74 21.03 -1.18
CA LEU A 216 -10.68 19.61 -0.83
C LEU A 216 -10.25 18.74 -2.02
N LYS A 217 -10.70 19.08 -3.23
CA LYS A 217 -10.35 18.33 -4.44
C LYS A 217 -8.84 18.39 -4.71
N TRP A 218 -8.18 19.50 -4.37
CA TRP A 218 -6.73 19.64 -4.52
C TRP A 218 -5.92 18.83 -3.50
N MET A 219 -6.51 18.41 -2.39
CA MET A 219 -5.85 17.54 -1.41
C MET A 219 -5.83 16.07 -1.85
N LEU A 220 -6.55 15.70 -2.91
CA LEU A 220 -6.63 14.32 -3.37
C LEU A 220 -5.29 13.79 -3.90
N ASP A 221 -4.34 14.65 -4.25
CA ASP A 221 -2.98 14.25 -4.60
C ASP A 221 -2.30 13.51 -3.43
N ILE A 222 -2.37 14.09 -2.23
CA ILE A 222 -1.84 13.53 -0.99
C ILE A 222 -2.68 12.35 -0.52
N VAL A 223 -4.02 12.46 -0.58
CA VAL A 223 -4.93 11.36 -0.17
C VAL A 223 -4.67 10.10 -1.00
N ALA A 224 -4.48 10.23 -2.31
CA ALA A 224 -4.15 9.08 -3.16
C ALA A 224 -2.79 8.47 -2.81
N ILE A 225 -1.78 9.29 -2.46
CA ILE A 225 -0.47 8.78 -2.05
C ILE A 225 -0.59 7.91 -0.78
N GLY A 226 -1.22 8.43 0.28
CA GLY A 226 -1.39 7.66 1.52
C GLY A 226 -2.22 6.40 1.31
N THR A 227 -3.36 6.52 0.64
CA THR A 227 -4.26 5.39 0.35
C THR A 227 -3.57 4.25 -0.40
N VAL A 228 -2.78 4.57 -1.42
CA VAL A 228 -2.05 3.55 -2.20
C VAL A 228 -0.84 3.01 -1.43
N ALA A 229 -0.19 3.84 -0.60
CA ALA A 229 0.94 3.42 0.21
C ALA A 229 0.54 2.43 1.32
N ASP A 230 -0.63 2.62 1.91
CA ASP A 230 -1.20 1.78 2.98
C ASP A 230 -1.72 0.42 2.47
N CYS A 231 -1.76 0.23 1.14
CA CYS A 231 -2.15 -1.04 0.53
C CYS A 231 -3.57 -1.51 0.90
N VAL A 232 -4.49 -0.58 1.21
CA VAL A 232 -5.91 -0.89 1.40
C VAL A 232 -6.61 -1.23 0.08
N PRO A 233 -7.73 -1.98 0.11
CA PRO A 233 -8.55 -2.23 -1.07
C PRO A 233 -8.93 -0.94 -1.82
N LEU A 234 -8.60 -0.89 -3.11
CA LEU A 234 -8.99 0.17 -4.04
C LEU A 234 -10.39 -0.09 -4.60
N LEU A 235 -11.34 -0.18 -3.68
CA LEU A 235 -12.79 -0.29 -3.90
C LEU A 235 -13.49 0.89 -3.22
N GLY A 236 -14.80 1.06 -3.44
CA GLY A 236 -15.60 2.09 -2.77
C GLY A 236 -14.97 3.49 -2.85
N GLU A 237 -14.89 4.18 -1.71
CA GLU A 237 -14.36 5.54 -1.63
C GLU A 237 -12.84 5.63 -1.82
N ASN A 238 -12.06 4.62 -1.40
CA ASN A 238 -10.63 4.57 -1.70
C ASN A 238 -10.38 4.60 -3.21
N ARG A 239 -11.16 3.84 -3.99
CA ARG A 239 -11.07 3.86 -5.46
C ARG A 239 -11.31 5.26 -6.01
N ILE A 240 -12.31 5.95 -5.49
CA ILE A 240 -12.70 7.29 -5.94
C ILE A 240 -11.58 8.29 -5.60
N PHE A 241 -11.08 8.28 -4.37
CA PHE A 241 -9.98 9.15 -3.95
C PHE A 241 -8.72 8.91 -4.77
N VAL A 242 -8.38 7.66 -5.06
CA VAL A 242 -7.21 7.34 -5.90
C VAL A 242 -7.47 7.71 -7.37
N LYS A 243 -8.64 7.40 -7.96
CA LYS A 243 -8.94 7.72 -9.36
C LYS A 243 -8.80 9.22 -9.63
N TYR A 244 -9.45 10.05 -8.81
CA TYR A 244 -9.37 11.50 -8.96
C TYR A 244 -8.03 12.05 -8.44
N GLY A 245 -7.46 11.47 -7.39
CA GLY A 245 -6.18 11.87 -6.85
C GLY A 245 -5.01 11.66 -7.79
N LEU A 246 -5.01 10.62 -8.64
CA LEU A 246 -4.01 10.46 -9.71
C LEU A 246 -4.09 11.60 -10.74
N ILE A 247 -5.31 12.04 -11.08
CA ILE A 247 -5.52 13.20 -11.96
C ILE A 247 -4.99 14.48 -11.28
N VAL A 248 -5.32 14.69 -10.00
CA VAL A 248 -4.86 15.87 -9.25
C VAL A 248 -3.34 15.84 -9.06
N LEU A 249 -2.75 14.67 -8.81
CA LEU A 249 -1.32 14.47 -8.65
C LEU A 249 -0.54 14.86 -9.92
N SER A 250 -1.10 14.56 -11.10
CA SER A 250 -0.54 15.00 -12.39
C SER A 250 -0.51 16.52 -12.58
N LYS A 251 -1.35 17.24 -11.82
CA LYS A 251 -1.51 18.70 -11.81
C LYS A 251 -1.06 19.33 -10.50
N THR A 252 -0.36 18.59 -9.63
CA THR A 252 -0.11 19.04 -8.26
C THR A 252 0.67 20.35 -8.25
N ARG A 253 0.27 21.25 -7.35
CA ARG A 253 0.94 22.53 -7.11
C ARG A 253 1.89 22.46 -5.91
N LYS A 254 1.97 21.32 -5.24
CA LYS A 254 2.82 21.12 -4.07
C LYS A 254 4.25 20.94 -4.53
N ILE A 255 5.06 21.96 -4.30
CA ILE A 255 6.47 22.02 -4.72
C ILE A 255 7.25 20.81 -4.20
N GLY A 256 6.95 20.36 -2.97
CA GLY A 256 7.53 19.14 -2.41
C GLY A 256 7.31 17.89 -3.27
N LEU A 257 6.07 17.66 -3.73
CA LEU A 257 5.74 16.53 -4.60
C LEU A 257 6.42 16.64 -5.96
N GLN A 258 6.45 17.85 -6.54
CA GLN A 258 7.15 18.11 -7.80
C GLN A 258 8.65 17.79 -7.69
N GLU A 259 9.30 18.14 -6.58
CA GLU A 259 10.71 17.81 -6.36
C GLU A 259 10.96 16.31 -6.13
N ILE A 260 10.00 15.58 -5.53
CA ILE A 260 10.05 14.12 -5.50
C ILE A 260 10.02 13.55 -6.93
N PHE A 261 9.16 14.07 -7.81
CA PHE A 261 9.10 13.59 -9.19
C PHE A 261 10.42 13.83 -9.92
N ASN A 262 10.99 15.03 -9.76
CA ASN A 262 12.27 15.41 -10.37
C ASN A 262 13.41 14.50 -9.93
N THR A 263 13.59 14.31 -8.62
CA THR A 263 14.66 13.43 -8.08
C THR A 263 14.44 11.97 -8.45
N ALA A 264 13.18 11.53 -8.51
CA ALA A 264 12.82 10.20 -8.97
C ALA A 264 12.88 10.00 -10.49
N ARG A 265 13.11 11.08 -11.27
CA ARG A 265 13.07 11.11 -12.74
C ARG A 265 11.75 10.63 -13.31
N LEU A 266 10.65 10.96 -12.62
CA LEU A 266 9.30 10.66 -13.06
C LEU A 266 8.81 11.80 -13.93
N LYS A 267 8.32 11.48 -15.13
CA LYS A 267 7.61 12.43 -15.98
C LYS A 267 6.15 12.39 -15.57
N ILE A 268 5.80 13.17 -14.55
CA ILE A 268 4.42 13.33 -14.09
C ILE A 268 3.99 14.76 -14.40
N ASP A 269 3.03 14.89 -15.30
CA ASP A 269 2.43 16.14 -15.72
C ASP A 269 1.05 15.85 -16.34
N GLU A 270 0.35 16.88 -16.83
CA GLU A 270 -1.01 16.72 -17.37
C GLU A 270 -1.12 15.75 -18.56
N ASN A 271 -0.02 15.50 -19.28
CA ASN A 271 0.02 14.55 -20.38
C ASN A 271 0.52 13.16 -19.95
N ASN A 272 1.06 13.05 -18.73
CA ASN A 272 1.64 11.84 -18.17
C ASN A 272 1.04 11.62 -16.78
N VAL A 273 -0.25 11.26 -16.74
CA VAL A 273 -0.96 10.95 -15.50
C VAL A 273 -0.31 9.71 -14.87
N PRO A 274 0.06 9.75 -13.58
CA PRO A 274 0.66 8.60 -12.93
C PRO A 274 -0.37 7.51 -12.70
N ASP A 275 0.10 6.29 -12.49
CA ASP A 275 -0.69 5.17 -12.01
C ASP A 275 -0.35 4.82 -10.55
N THR A 276 -1.01 3.79 -10.02
CA THR A 276 -0.75 3.28 -8.67
C THR A 276 0.66 2.66 -8.56
N TYR A 277 1.26 2.19 -9.66
CA TYR A 277 2.62 1.68 -9.65
C TYR A 277 3.62 2.81 -9.39
N ASN A 278 3.45 3.99 -10.01
CA ASN A 278 4.27 5.16 -9.71
C ASN A 278 4.20 5.51 -8.22
N ILE A 279 3.01 5.47 -7.61
CA ILE A 279 2.88 5.72 -6.17
C ILE A 279 3.55 4.61 -5.36
N SER A 280 3.14 3.35 -5.49
CA SER A 280 3.58 2.24 -4.64
C SER A 280 5.08 1.95 -4.73
N PHE A 281 5.69 2.14 -5.90
CA PHE A 281 7.07 1.72 -6.15
C PHE A 281 8.07 2.87 -6.30
N GLN A 282 7.61 4.11 -6.52
CA GLN A 282 8.50 5.23 -6.77
C GLN A 282 8.28 6.39 -5.78
N ILE A 283 7.04 6.78 -5.49
CA ILE A 283 6.77 7.92 -4.59
C ILE A 283 6.75 7.47 -3.12
N ALA A 284 5.85 6.55 -2.76
CA ALA A 284 5.68 6.08 -1.39
C ALA A 284 6.96 5.50 -0.76
N PRO A 285 7.82 4.73 -1.49
CA PRO A 285 9.08 4.25 -0.92
C PRO A 285 10.06 5.35 -0.52
N ARG A 286 9.99 6.53 -1.16
CA ARG A 286 10.83 7.68 -0.80
C ARG A 286 10.33 8.32 0.49
N ILE A 287 9.03 8.60 0.57
CA ILE A 287 8.37 9.11 1.79
C ILE A 287 8.68 8.19 2.97
N ASN A 288 8.43 6.89 2.80
CA ASN A 288 8.71 5.86 3.82
C ASN A 288 10.20 5.67 4.13
N ALA A 289 11.12 6.10 3.27
CA ALA A 289 12.54 5.96 3.54
C ALA A 289 13.01 6.86 4.68
N ALA A 290 12.37 8.03 4.87
CA ALA A 290 12.66 8.93 5.98
C ALA A 290 12.54 8.20 7.32
N GLY A 291 11.35 7.71 7.69
CA GLY A 291 11.14 6.99 8.96
C GLY A 291 11.83 5.62 9.09
N ARG A 292 12.41 5.08 8.01
CA ARG A 292 13.17 3.81 8.03
C ARG A 292 14.66 4.02 8.29
N VAL A 293 15.21 5.13 7.82
CA VAL A 293 16.66 5.42 7.90
C VAL A 293 16.94 6.44 8.99
N ASP A 294 16.13 7.49 9.06
CA ASP A 294 16.27 8.65 9.94
C ASP A 294 14.90 9.04 10.53
N HIS A 295 14.68 10.31 10.88
CA HIS A 295 13.39 10.82 11.31
C HIS A 295 12.44 11.03 10.14
N ALA A 296 11.14 10.73 10.34
CA ALA A 296 10.10 10.93 9.33
C ALA A 296 9.78 12.40 9.00
N ASN A 297 10.33 13.35 9.77
CA ASN A 297 10.02 14.78 9.62
C ASN A 297 10.46 15.31 8.26
N THR A 298 11.59 14.82 7.72
CA THR A 298 12.08 15.22 6.39
C THR A 298 11.02 15.03 5.30
N ALA A 299 10.23 13.95 5.37
CA ALA A 299 9.19 13.67 4.39
C ALA A 299 7.95 14.58 4.59
N TYR A 300 7.53 14.78 5.83
CA TYR A 300 6.45 15.72 6.16
C TYR A 300 6.81 17.16 5.77
N ASP A 301 7.99 17.62 6.16
CA ASP A 301 8.50 18.97 5.87
C ASP A 301 8.57 19.20 4.37
N LEU A 302 9.04 18.22 3.60
CA LEU A 302 9.06 18.31 2.14
C LEU A 302 7.65 18.50 1.56
N ILE A 303 6.68 17.70 1.99
CA ILE A 303 5.29 17.77 1.49
C ILE A 303 4.66 19.14 1.78
N MET A 304 4.99 19.74 2.93
CA MET A 304 4.45 21.02 3.37
C MET A 304 5.27 22.25 2.92
N GLU A 305 6.43 22.04 2.29
CA GLU A 305 7.34 23.10 1.90
C GLU A 305 6.78 24.00 0.79
N LYS A 306 7.07 25.31 0.90
CA LYS A 306 6.62 26.36 -0.03
C LYS A 306 7.79 27.02 -0.77
N SER A 307 9.02 26.83 -0.31
CA SER A 307 10.25 27.34 -0.94
C SER A 307 10.86 26.29 -1.87
N GLN A 308 11.07 26.66 -3.14
CA GLN A 308 11.72 25.79 -4.12
C GLN A 308 13.10 25.31 -3.67
N ASP A 309 13.91 26.21 -3.12
CA ASP A 309 15.29 25.89 -2.74
C ASP A 309 15.33 24.95 -1.54
N GLN A 310 14.42 25.13 -0.58
CA GLN A 310 14.33 24.24 0.56
C GLN A 310 13.74 22.88 0.18
N ALA A 311 12.72 22.86 -0.69
CA ALA A 311 12.14 21.62 -1.21
C ALA A 311 13.18 20.78 -1.96
N LYS A 312 14.05 21.40 -2.77
CA LYS A 312 15.17 20.69 -3.43
C LYS A 312 16.13 20.04 -2.45
N LYS A 313 16.47 20.72 -1.35
CA LYS A 313 17.36 20.17 -0.31
C LYS A 313 16.70 18.97 0.38
N LEU A 314 15.46 19.14 0.84
CA LEU A 314 14.70 18.08 1.49
C LEU A 314 14.46 16.88 0.56
N ALA A 315 14.17 17.10 -0.73
CA ALA A 315 14.03 16.03 -1.72
C ALA A 315 15.35 15.29 -1.96
N SER A 316 16.47 15.99 -2.00
CA SER A 316 17.81 15.36 -2.12
C SER A 316 18.14 14.51 -0.89
N GLU A 317 17.77 14.98 0.30
CA GLU A 317 17.92 14.21 1.54
C GLU A 317 17.05 12.96 1.53
N LEU A 318 15.77 13.09 1.12
CA LEU A 318 14.84 11.97 1.00
C LEU A 318 15.31 10.92 -0.01
N GLU A 319 15.87 11.35 -1.15
CA GLU A 319 16.46 10.44 -2.14
C GLU A 319 17.70 9.74 -1.59
N SER A 320 18.56 10.43 -0.84
CA SER A 320 19.70 9.81 -0.15
C SER A 320 19.23 8.74 0.84
N ASN A 321 18.21 9.04 1.65
CA ASN A 321 17.59 8.09 2.58
C ASN A 321 17.03 6.88 1.84
N ASN A 322 16.31 7.09 0.74
CA ASN A 322 15.82 6.00 -0.10
C ASN A 322 16.97 5.14 -0.63
N GLN A 323 18.01 5.72 -1.21
CA GLN A 323 19.18 5.00 -1.73
C GLN A 323 19.88 4.18 -0.64
N ASN A 324 20.09 4.76 0.54
CA ASN A 324 20.67 4.07 1.70
C ASN A 324 19.80 2.89 2.13
N ARG A 325 18.48 3.09 2.22
CA ARG A 325 17.52 2.01 2.49
C ARG A 325 17.62 0.89 1.45
N GLN A 326 17.71 1.19 0.14
CA GLN A 326 17.81 0.14 -0.89
C GLN A 326 19.11 -0.65 -0.78
N LYS A 327 20.24 0.05 -0.54
CA LYS A 327 21.57 -0.57 -0.35
C LYS A 327 21.55 -1.52 0.84
N MET A 328 21.09 -1.06 2.01
CA MET A 328 20.97 -1.90 3.21
C MET A 328 20.05 -3.09 2.96
N THR A 329 18.88 -2.87 2.36
CA THR A 329 17.92 -3.96 2.05
C THR A 329 18.56 -5.00 1.15
N THR A 330 19.30 -4.58 0.12
CA THR A 330 19.93 -5.49 -0.83
C THR A 330 21.04 -6.31 -0.18
N ALA A 331 21.87 -5.69 0.65
CA ALA A 331 22.91 -6.37 1.42
C ALA A 331 22.29 -7.41 2.37
N THR A 332 21.34 -7.00 3.21
CA THR A 332 20.71 -7.91 4.18
C THR A 332 19.91 -9.03 3.52
N VAL A 333 19.24 -8.78 2.39
CA VAL A 333 18.59 -9.86 1.61
C VAL A 333 19.61 -10.87 1.13
N LYS A 334 20.79 -10.44 0.67
CA LYS A 334 21.84 -11.37 0.25
C LYS A 334 22.29 -12.26 1.42
N ASP A 335 22.51 -11.67 2.59
CA ASP A 335 22.95 -12.40 3.78
C ASP A 335 21.88 -13.39 4.26
N VAL A 336 20.62 -12.96 4.31
CA VAL A 336 19.50 -13.83 4.71
C VAL A 336 19.25 -14.94 3.68
N LYS A 337 19.46 -14.70 2.38
CA LYS A 337 19.39 -15.77 1.36
C LYS A 337 20.42 -16.86 1.61
N ILE A 338 21.66 -16.49 1.97
CA ILE A 338 22.71 -17.47 2.28
C ILE A 338 22.33 -18.30 3.51
N LEU A 339 21.79 -17.67 4.56
CA LEU A 339 21.28 -18.38 5.74
C LEU A 339 20.11 -19.31 5.37
N ALA A 340 19.15 -18.84 4.57
CA ALA A 340 18.00 -19.63 4.13
C ALA A 340 18.43 -20.89 3.35
N GLU A 341 19.39 -20.75 2.42
CA GLU A 341 19.88 -21.87 1.62
C GLU A 341 20.74 -22.87 2.41
N LYS A 342 21.44 -22.40 3.45
CA LYS A 342 22.34 -23.22 4.26
C LYS A 342 21.61 -23.92 5.40
N ASP A 343 20.78 -23.19 6.14
CA ASP A 343 20.23 -23.61 7.43
C ASP A 343 18.73 -23.97 7.35
N PHE A 344 17.97 -23.42 6.38
CA PHE A 344 16.50 -23.58 6.28
C PHE A 344 16.02 -24.18 4.94
N LYS A 345 16.92 -24.86 4.22
CA LYS A 345 16.63 -25.37 2.87
C LYS A 345 15.45 -26.34 2.87
N ASP A 346 15.45 -27.28 3.81
CA ASP A 346 14.45 -28.35 3.91
C ASP A 346 13.32 -28.02 4.91
N GLU A 347 13.38 -26.87 5.58
CA GLU A 347 12.34 -26.40 6.49
C GLU A 347 11.24 -25.63 5.74
N LYS A 348 9.99 -25.69 6.18
CA LYS A 348 8.90 -24.88 5.59
C LYS A 348 8.91 -23.42 6.05
N PHE A 349 9.70 -23.09 7.08
CA PHE A 349 9.77 -21.78 7.69
C PHE A 349 11.20 -21.27 7.72
N ILE A 350 11.42 -20.00 7.36
CA ILE A 350 12.74 -19.37 7.44
C ILE A 350 12.76 -18.47 8.68
N PHE A 351 13.61 -18.77 9.66
CA PHE A 351 13.76 -17.96 10.88
C PHE A 351 15.16 -17.34 10.97
N ALA A 352 15.38 -16.25 10.22
CA ALA A 352 16.69 -15.62 10.15
C ALA A 352 16.92 -14.65 11.31
N VAL A 353 17.96 -14.91 12.12
CA VAL A 353 18.37 -14.05 13.25
C VAL A 353 19.72 -13.45 12.95
N GLY A 354 19.87 -12.14 13.16
CA GLY A 354 21.14 -11.43 12.95
C GLY A 354 21.31 -10.23 13.88
N GLU A 355 22.52 -10.08 14.39
CA GLU A 355 22.92 -8.92 15.21
C GLU A 355 23.16 -7.67 14.36
N ASP A 356 23.30 -7.79 13.04
CA ASP A 356 23.55 -6.67 12.12
C ASP A 356 22.34 -6.30 11.25
N PHE A 357 21.19 -6.97 11.43
CA PHE A 357 19.98 -6.69 10.64
C PHE A 357 19.37 -5.32 11.02
N PRO A 358 19.24 -4.35 10.11
CA PRO A 358 18.73 -3.03 10.50
C PRO A 358 17.22 -3.06 10.78
N ILE A 359 16.79 -2.61 11.96
CA ILE A 359 15.38 -2.69 12.39
C ILE A 359 14.40 -2.00 11.42
N GLY A 360 14.82 -0.89 10.80
CA GLY A 360 13.99 -0.14 9.85
C GLY A 360 13.68 -0.89 8.55
N ILE A 361 14.35 -2.00 8.26
CA ILE A 361 14.20 -2.73 6.99
C ILE A 361 13.86 -4.22 7.15
N VAL A 362 13.85 -4.79 8.36
CA VAL A 362 13.63 -6.24 8.55
C VAL A 362 12.33 -6.73 7.90
N GLY A 363 11.26 -5.93 7.91
CA GLY A 363 10.01 -6.27 7.22
C GLY A 363 10.12 -6.32 5.69
N LEU A 364 10.96 -5.45 5.10
CA LEU A 364 11.23 -5.48 3.64
C LEU A 364 12.07 -6.69 3.25
N VAL A 365 13.03 -7.04 4.09
CA VAL A 365 13.87 -8.23 3.90
C VAL A 365 12.99 -9.48 4.01
N ALA A 366 12.19 -9.60 5.06
CA ALA A 366 11.28 -10.73 5.25
C ALA A 366 10.36 -10.94 4.04
N GLY A 367 9.81 -9.87 3.47
CA GLY A 367 8.96 -9.96 2.27
C GLY A 367 9.71 -10.48 1.06
N LYS A 368 10.88 -9.91 0.76
CA LYS A 368 11.71 -10.36 -0.37
C LYS A 368 12.20 -11.80 -0.25
N ILE A 369 12.41 -12.28 0.97
CA ILE A 369 12.80 -13.66 1.23
C ILE A 369 11.60 -14.59 1.13
N ALA A 370 10.45 -14.21 1.69
CA ALA A 370 9.20 -14.95 1.53
C ALA A 370 8.83 -15.13 0.06
N ASP A 371 8.92 -14.06 -0.75
CA ASP A 371 8.67 -14.10 -2.19
C ASP A 371 9.67 -15.00 -2.93
N ALA A 372 10.96 -14.94 -2.56
CA ALA A 372 12.03 -15.67 -3.24
C ALA A 372 12.00 -17.18 -2.98
N PHE A 373 11.61 -17.60 -1.78
CA PHE A 373 11.57 -19.01 -1.37
C PHE A 373 10.15 -19.59 -1.36
N ASN A 374 9.12 -18.77 -1.50
CA ASN A 374 7.71 -19.11 -1.28
C ASN A 374 7.48 -19.82 0.07
N LYS A 375 8.08 -19.28 1.13
CA LYS A 375 8.01 -19.79 2.51
C LYS A 375 7.68 -18.65 3.48
N PRO A 376 6.85 -18.87 4.52
CA PRO A 376 6.75 -17.93 5.62
C PRO A 376 8.15 -17.63 6.16
N THR A 377 8.41 -16.36 6.44
CA THR A 377 9.75 -15.89 6.79
C THR A 377 9.69 -14.91 7.95
N ALA A 378 10.56 -15.12 8.93
CA ALA A 378 10.91 -14.17 9.96
C ALA A 378 12.32 -13.64 9.78
N VAL A 379 12.48 -12.33 9.95
CA VAL A 379 13.80 -11.68 10.04
C VAL A 379 13.85 -10.94 11.37
N ILE A 380 14.80 -11.35 12.23
CA ILE A 380 14.91 -10.91 13.61
C ILE A 380 16.23 -10.17 13.82
N ARG A 381 16.13 -8.93 14.30
CA ARG A 381 17.29 -8.18 14.83
C ARG A 381 17.46 -8.57 16.29
N LYS A 382 18.58 -9.22 16.60
CA LYS A 382 18.99 -9.53 17.97
C LYS A 382 19.78 -8.36 18.55
N GLU A 383 19.32 -7.81 19.67
CA GLU A 383 20.04 -6.79 20.44
C GLU A 383 20.57 -7.41 21.75
N GLU A 384 21.05 -6.61 22.71
CA GLU A 384 21.70 -7.15 23.92
C GLU A 384 20.76 -7.96 24.81
N LYS A 385 19.55 -7.44 25.09
CA LYS A 385 18.58 -8.05 26.02
C LYS A 385 17.35 -8.62 25.33
N GLU A 386 16.86 -7.90 24.35
CA GLU A 386 15.61 -8.17 23.65
C GLU A 386 15.87 -8.20 22.15
N SER A 387 15.07 -8.96 21.42
CA SER A 387 15.08 -9.01 19.97
C SER A 387 13.77 -8.46 19.42
N GLN A 388 13.85 -7.89 18.22
CA GLN A 388 12.69 -7.40 17.49
C GLN A 388 12.64 -8.06 16.11
N GLY A 389 11.44 -8.47 15.72
CA GLY A 389 11.25 -9.29 14.52
C GLY A 389 10.15 -8.79 13.61
N SER A 390 10.30 -9.05 12.32
CA SER A 390 9.22 -8.90 11.34
C SER A 390 9.02 -10.19 10.57
N PHE A 391 7.74 -10.49 10.33
CA PHE A 391 7.28 -11.69 9.65
C PHE A 391 6.56 -11.33 8.36
N ARG A 392 6.70 -12.20 7.36
CA ARG A 392 5.88 -12.22 6.16
C ARG A 392 5.42 -13.63 5.90
N SER A 393 4.14 -13.77 5.56
CA SER A 393 3.52 -15.06 5.28
C SER A 393 3.42 -15.34 3.79
N ILE A 394 2.93 -16.53 3.49
CA ILE A 394 2.44 -16.93 2.17
C ILE A 394 0.91 -17.06 2.23
N PRO A 395 0.20 -17.13 1.08
CA PRO A 395 -1.26 -17.23 1.07
C PRO A 395 -1.84 -18.41 1.89
N GLN A 396 -1.08 -19.49 2.02
CA GLN A 396 -1.48 -20.73 2.68
C GLN A 396 -1.44 -20.66 4.22
N LEU A 397 -0.80 -19.65 4.81
CA LEU A 397 -0.57 -19.57 6.25
C LEU A 397 -1.04 -18.22 6.81
N ASN A 398 -1.82 -18.26 7.90
CA ASN A 398 -2.09 -17.09 8.72
C ASN A 398 -0.98 -16.93 9.77
N ILE A 399 -0.03 -16.02 9.53
CA ILE A 399 1.15 -15.90 10.41
C ILE A 399 0.81 -15.34 11.80
N ILE A 400 -0.19 -14.47 11.91
CA ILE A 400 -0.53 -13.88 13.22
C ILE A 400 -1.18 -14.92 14.14
N GLU A 401 -2.06 -15.78 13.61
CA GLU A 401 -2.64 -16.91 14.36
C GLU A 401 -1.57 -17.91 14.81
N ALA A 402 -0.57 -18.19 13.96
CA ALA A 402 0.55 -19.05 14.34
C ALA A 402 1.42 -18.42 15.45
N ILE A 403 1.63 -17.10 15.42
CA ILE A 403 2.36 -16.35 16.45
C ILE A 403 1.58 -16.32 17.77
N GLU A 404 0.25 -16.14 17.72
CA GLU A 404 -0.63 -16.14 18.91
C GLU A 404 -0.51 -17.44 19.70
N LYS A 405 -0.38 -18.59 19.01
CA LYS A 405 -0.15 -19.89 19.67
C LYS A 405 1.19 -19.97 20.42
N CYS A 406 2.08 -18.99 20.24
CA CYS A 406 3.40 -18.90 20.88
C CYS A 406 3.53 -17.63 21.76
N SER A 407 2.42 -16.98 22.11
CA SER A 407 2.40 -15.69 22.77
C SER A 407 3.06 -15.67 24.14
N GLU A 408 3.19 -16.83 24.82
CA GLU A 408 3.78 -16.91 26.16
C GLU A 408 5.26 -16.51 26.21
N TYR A 409 5.95 -16.51 25.07
CA TYR A 409 7.36 -16.13 24.95
C TYR A 409 7.55 -14.65 24.62
N LEU A 410 6.48 -13.96 24.22
CA LEU A 410 6.54 -12.64 23.60
C LEU A 410 6.29 -11.55 24.63
N ILE A 411 7.06 -10.45 24.51
CA ILE A 411 6.82 -9.23 25.28
C ILE A 411 5.67 -8.45 24.63
N LYS A 412 5.67 -8.38 23.30
CA LYS A 412 4.64 -7.71 22.48
C LYS A 412 4.60 -8.36 21.11
N PHE A 413 3.42 -8.47 20.52
CA PHE A 413 3.25 -8.84 19.13
C PHE A 413 1.98 -8.21 18.55
N GLY A 414 1.88 -8.20 17.22
CA GLY A 414 0.71 -7.72 16.51
C GLY A 414 0.90 -7.82 15.01
N GLY A 415 -0.18 -7.72 14.25
CA GLY A 415 -0.16 -7.76 12.80
C GLY A 415 -1.45 -8.26 12.19
N HIS A 416 -1.31 -8.80 10.98
CA HIS A 416 -2.37 -9.30 10.11
C HIS A 416 -1.95 -10.66 9.52
N PRO A 417 -2.86 -11.39 8.83
CA PRO A 417 -2.57 -12.74 8.35
C PRO A 417 -1.31 -12.89 7.48
N GLN A 418 -0.89 -11.84 6.79
CA GLN A 418 0.26 -11.86 5.87
C GLN A 418 1.52 -11.16 6.41
N ALA A 419 1.43 -10.46 7.56
CA ALA A 419 2.54 -9.70 8.11
C ALA A 419 2.37 -9.49 9.62
N ALA A 420 3.42 -9.71 10.40
CA ALA A 420 3.41 -9.47 11.84
C ALA A 420 4.74 -8.91 12.35
N GLY A 421 4.70 -8.30 13.53
CA GLY A 421 5.87 -7.84 14.26
C GLY A 421 5.88 -8.39 15.68
N ILE A 422 7.07 -8.65 16.22
CA ILE A 422 7.24 -9.14 17.60
C ILE A 422 8.35 -8.39 18.34
N LYS A 423 8.25 -8.41 19.67
CA LYS A 423 9.31 -8.12 20.62
C LYS A 423 9.44 -9.28 21.60
N ILE A 424 10.65 -9.76 21.85
CA ILE A 424 10.91 -10.99 22.62
C ILE A 424 12.19 -10.85 23.45
N ALA A 425 12.21 -11.40 24.67
CA ALA A 425 13.44 -11.50 25.46
C ALA A 425 14.39 -12.54 24.85
N ASN A 426 15.68 -12.24 24.74
CA ASN A 426 16.64 -13.10 24.04
C ASN A 426 16.69 -14.54 24.59
N GLU A 427 16.46 -14.71 25.90
CA GLU A 427 16.41 -16.02 26.57
C GLU A 427 15.26 -16.92 26.10
N ASN A 428 14.20 -16.34 25.52
CA ASN A 428 13.05 -17.07 25.00
C ASN A 428 13.12 -17.33 23.50
N LEU A 429 14.10 -16.73 22.79
CA LEU A 429 14.14 -16.73 21.33
C LEU A 429 14.23 -18.15 20.74
N GLU A 430 15.06 -19.01 21.31
CA GLU A 430 15.22 -20.40 20.85
C GLU A 430 13.95 -21.24 21.11
N LYS A 431 13.33 -21.07 22.29
CA LYS A 431 12.09 -21.75 22.66
C LYS A 431 10.95 -21.33 21.73
N PHE A 432 10.86 -20.03 21.45
CA PHE A 432 9.89 -19.47 20.53
C PHE A 432 10.09 -20.00 19.11
N HIS A 433 11.32 -19.98 18.58
CA HIS A 433 11.62 -20.53 17.26
C HIS A 433 11.18 -21.99 17.16
N LYS A 434 11.57 -22.84 18.11
CA LYS A 434 11.22 -24.26 18.10
C LYS A 434 9.70 -24.49 18.13
N LYS A 435 8.97 -23.78 18.99
CA LYS A 435 7.50 -23.90 19.08
C LYS A 435 6.84 -23.42 17.80
N LEU A 436 7.23 -22.25 17.29
CA LEU A 436 6.64 -21.67 16.09
C LEU A 436 6.91 -22.52 14.85
N SER A 437 8.14 -23.00 14.66
CA SER A 437 8.47 -23.92 13.55
C SER A 437 7.61 -25.18 13.61
N SER A 438 7.38 -25.76 14.79
CA SER A 438 6.47 -26.91 14.93
C SER A 438 5.02 -26.59 14.57
N VAL A 439 4.52 -25.40 14.93
CA VAL A 439 3.16 -24.95 14.59
C VAL A 439 3.02 -24.80 13.07
N ILE A 440 3.96 -24.09 12.44
CA ILE A 440 3.95 -23.84 11.00
C ILE A 440 4.10 -25.14 10.22
N GLU A 441 4.97 -26.04 10.66
CA GLU A 441 5.20 -27.32 9.98
C GLU A 441 3.93 -28.19 9.96
N SER A 442 3.18 -28.17 11.07
CA SER A 442 1.89 -28.86 11.21
C SER A 442 0.79 -28.20 10.37
N GLU A 443 0.70 -26.86 10.37
CA GLU A 443 -0.30 -26.14 9.56
C GLU A 443 -0.06 -26.30 8.05
N LEU A 444 1.19 -26.47 7.65
CA LEU A 444 1.59 -26.68 6.25
C LEU A 444 1.82 -28.17 5.92
N GLU A 445 1.42 -29.09 6.77
CA GLU A 445 1.53 -30.52 6.48
C GLU A 445 0.58 -30.92 5.33
N GLY A 446 1.12 -31.56 4.29
CA GLY A 446 0.35 -31.95 3.11
C GLY A 446 -0.09 -30.79 2.20
N VAL A 447 0.30 -29.54 2.49
CA VAL A 447 -0.03 -28.37 1.67
C VAL A 447 0.98 -28.23 0.53
N ASP A 448 0.49 -28.07 -0.70
CA ASP A 448 1.32 -27.78 -1.86
C ASP A 448 1.78 -26.31 -1.83
N LEU A 449 3.08 -26.11 -1.62
CA LEU A 449 3.74 -24.80 -1.62
C LEU A 449 4.28 -24.41 -3.00
N THR A 450 3.89 -25.09 -4.07
CA THR A 450 4.31 -24.71 -5.42
C THR A 450 3.75 -23.33 -5.76
N PRO A 451 4.58 -22.38 -6.24
CA PRO A 451 4.10 -21.09 -6.70
C PRO A 451 3.02 -21.27 -7.77
N GLU A 452 1.91 -20.55 -7.63
CA GLU A 452 0.78 -20.60 -8.55
C GLU A 452 0.49 -19.20 -9.11
N ILE A 453 0.36 -19.10 -10.43
CA ILE A 453 -0.19 -17.91 -11.09
C ILE A 453 -1.67 -18.16 -11.34
N GLU A 454 -2.48 -17.33 -10.70
CA GLU A 454 -3.90 -17.27 -10.93
C GLU A 454 -4.19 -16.41 -12.17
N ILE A 455 -4.86 -17.01 -13.15
CA ILE A 455 -5.18 -16.41 -14.45
C ILE A 455 -6.67 -16.10 -14.45
N ASP A 456 -7.03 -14.85 -14.67
CA ASP A 456 -8.43 -14.44 -14.59
C ASP A 456 -9.25 -14.92 -15.80
N ALA A 457 -8.64 -14.93 -16.99
CA ALA A 457 -9.29 -15.44 -18.20
C ALA A 457 -8.28 -15.93 -19.27
N GLU A 458 -8.65 -17.01 -19.95
CA GLU A 458 -8.06 -17.34 -21.25
C GLU A 458 -8.72 -16.47 -22.33
N ILE A 459 -7.92 -15.72 -23.09
CA ILE A 459 -8.38 -14.85 -24.18
C ILE A 459 -7.77 -15.30 -25.50
N LYS A 460 -8.58 -15.27 -26.57
CA LYS A 460 -8.08 -15.53 -27.91
C LYS A 460 -7.54 -14.22 -28.47
N ALA A 461 -6.54 -14.30 -29.34
CA ALA A 461 -5.97 -13.11 -29.94
C ALA A 461 -6.95 -12.25 -30.75
N LYS A 462 -8.03 -12.84 -31.27
CA LYS A 462 -9.11 -12.07 -31.91
C LYS A 462 -9.78 -11.09 -30.93
N ASP A 463 -9.83 -11.43 -29.65
CA ASP A 463 -10.44 -10.64 -28.58
C ASP A 463 -9.48 -9.54 -28.06
N ILE A 464 -8.19 -9.62 -28.40
CA ILE A 464 -7.19 -8.58 -28.08
C ILE A 464 -7.28 -7.47 -29.12
N GLY A 465 -7.93 -6.37 -28.75
CA GLY A 465 -8.13 -5.19 -29.59
C GLY A 465 -8.33 -3.94 -28.74
N ILE A 466 -8.53 -2.80 -29.40
CA ILE A 466 -8.67 -1.49 -28.75
C ILE A 466 -9.81 -1.48 -27.72
N ASP A 467 -10.97 -2.06 -28.06
CA ASP A 467 -12.13 -2.15 -27.17
C ASP A 467 -11.82 -2.84 -25.84
N LEU A 468 -10.95 -3.86 -25.85
CA LEU A 468 -10.53 -4.55 -24.64
C LEU A 468 -9.66 -3.64 -23.76
N VAL A 469 -8.73 -2.92 -24.37
CA VAL A 469 -7.81 -2.06 -23.61
C VAL A 469 -8.52 -0.82 -23.08
N GLU A 470 -9.39 -0.18 -23.88
CA GLU A 470 -10.22 0.92 -23.39
C GLU A 470 -11.16 0.48 -22.25
N ALA A 471 -11.65 -0.76 -22.27
CA ALA A 471 -12.43 -1.31 -21.18
C ALA A 471 -11.57 -1.63 -19.93
N LEU A 472 -10.28 -1.95 -20.10
CA LEU A 472 -9.32 -2.07 -19.00
C LEU A 472 -9.07 -0.70 -18.33
N ASP A 473 -8.91 0.37 -19.12
CA ASP A 473 -8.71 1.73 -18.60
C ASP A 473 -9.89 2.21 -17.73
N LYS A 474 -11.12 1.77 -18.06
CA LYS A 474 -12.32 2.07 -17.26
C LYS A 474 -12.31 1.40 -15.89
N ILE A 475 -11.68 0.23 -15.76
CA ILE A 475 -11.61 -0.52 -14.50
C ILE A 475 -10.36 -0.18 -13.66
N GLU A 476 -9.47 0.68 -14.17
CA GLU A 476 -8.41 1.33 -13.38
C GLU A 476 -8.95 2.34 -12.37
N PRO A 477 -8.25 2.63 -11.26
CA PRO A 477 -6.89 2.17 -10.91
C PRO A 477 -6.82 0.72 -10.46
N PHE A 478 -5.74 0.03 -10.80
CA PHE A 478 -5.44 -1.32 -10.28
C PHE A 478 -4.66 -1.24 -8.97
N GLY A 479 -4.84 -2.22 -8.09
CA GLY A 479 -4.17 -2.29 -6.79
C GLY A 479 -4.72 -3.40 -5.92
N VAL A 480 -4.58 -3.28 -4.60
CA VAL A 480 -5.22 -4.20 -3.65
C VAL A 480 -6.74 -4.15 -3.83
N GLY A 481 -7.42 -5.29 -3.76
CA GLY A 481 -8.86 -5.41 -4.06
C GLY A 481 -9.24 -5.33 -5.55
N ASN A 482 -8.39 -4.73 -6.40
CA ASN A 482 -8.64 -4.59 -7.84
C ASN A 482 -7.35 -4.87 -8.64
N LYS A 483 -6.82 -6.09 -8.58
CA LYS A 483 -5.54 -6.43 -9.24
C LYS A 483 -5.62 -6.24 -10.76
N LYS A 484 -4.48 -5.96 -11.39
CA LYS A 484 -4.38 -5.92 -12.85
C LYS A 484 -4.74 -7.30 -13.43
N PRO A 485 -5.66 -7.39 -14.41
CA PRO A 485 -6.09 -8.69 -14.94
C PRO A 485 -4.95 -9.48 -15.56
N VAL A 486 -4.89 -10.77 -15.22
CA VAL A 486 -3.93 -11.72 -15.76
C VAL A 486 -4.62 -12.58 -16.81
N PHE A 487 -4.10 -12.53 -18.04
CA PHE A 487 -4.66 -13.25 -19.17
C PHE A 487 -3.74 -14.38 -19.62
N LEU A 488 -4.34 -15.39 -20.23
CA LEU A 488 -3.64 -16.47 -20.93
C LEU A 488 -4.02 -16.47 -22.41
N SER A 489 -3.02 -16.54 -23.28
CA SER A 489 -3.20 -16.91 -24.68
C SER A 489 -2.29 -18.07 -25.02
N LYS A 490 -2.82 -19.03 -25.76
CA LYS A 490 -2.14 -20.28 -26.11
C LYS A 490 -1.72 -20.31 -27.57
N ASP A 491 -0.76 -21.17 -27.89
CA ASP A 491 -0.29 -21.45 -29.26
C ASP A 491 0.11 -20.19 -30.06
N LEU A 492 0.89 -19.31 -29.42
CA LEU A 492 1.46 -18.12 -30.03
C LEU A 492 2.81 -18.46 -30.67
N SER A 493 2.96 -18.19 -31.96
CA SER A 493 4.22 -18.33 -32.67
C SER A 493 5.16 -17.17 -32.37
N VAL A 494 6.41 -17.47 -32.02
CA VAL A 494 7.48 -16.47 -31.86
C VAL A 494 8.00 -16.09 -33.25
N GLU A 495 7.71 -14.87 -33.69
CA GLU A 495 8.16 -14.35 -34.99
C GLU A 495 9.52 -13.66 -34.91
N ASP A 496 9.83 -13.07 -33.76
CA ASP A 496 11.10 -12.40 -33.51
C ASP A 496 11.33 -12.33 -32.00
N LEU A 497 12.59 -12.33 -31.58
CA LEU A 497 13.03 -12.35 -30.20
C LEU A 497 14.27 -11.47 -30.05
N ASN A 498 14.22 -10.56 -29.08
CA ASN A 498 15.33 -9.67 -28.75
C ASN A 498 15.56 -9.65 -27.23
N ILE A 499 16.83 -9.64 -26.83
CA ILE A 499 17.22 -9.37 -25.45
C ILE A 499 17.50 -7.87 -25.32
N VAL A 500 16.82 -7.20 -24.38
CA VAL A 500 16.85 -5.75 -24.24
C VAL A 500 17.16 -5.28 -22.82
N GLY A 501 17.45 -3.99 -22.68
CA GLY A 501 17.81 -3.32 -21.43
C GLY A 501 19.33 -3.25 -21.18
N SER A 502 19.74 -2.34 -20.30
CA SER A 502 21.17 -2.05 -20.02
C SER A 502 21.98 -3.24 -19.49
N ASN A 503 21.30 -4.24 -18.93
CA ASN A 503 21.91 -5.45 -18.37
C ASN A 503 21.57 -6.72 -19.17
N SER A 504 20.92 -6.60 -20.34
CA SER A 504 20.48 -7.75 -21.16
C SER A 504 19.64 -8.78 -20.38
N LYS A 505 18.75 -8.31 -19.51
CA LYS A 505 17.92 -9.17 -18.64
C LYS A 505 16.49 -9.34 -19.13
N HIS A 506 16.01 -8.48 -20.03
CA HIS A 506 14.61 -8.47 -20.44
C HIS A 506 14.43 -9.16 -21.79
N LEU A 507 13.34 -9.89 -21.93
CA LEU A 507 12.98 -10.64 -23.13
C LEU A 507 11.88 -9.89 -23.88
N LYS A 508 12.17 -9.41 -25.08
CA LYS A 508 11.19 -8.81 -25.98
C LYS A 508 10.85 -9.81 -27.09
N LEU A 509 9.56 -10.08 -27.28
CA LEU A 509 9.05 -11.02 -28.27
C LEU A 509 8.06 -10.32 -29.21
N PHE A 510 8.01 -10.79 -30.45
CA PHE A 510 6.91 -10.50 -31.36
C PHE A 510 6.13 -11.79 -31.56
N LEU A 511 4.87 -11.78 -31.14
CA LEU A 511 4.02 -12.97 -31.06
C LEU A 511 2.92 -12.90 -32.12
N ARG A 512 2.73 -13.99 -32.85
CA ARG A 512 1.64 -14.16 -33.82
C ARG A 512 0.70 -15.31 -33.41
N PRO A 513 -0.62 -15.07 -33.34
CA PRO A 513 -1.58 -16.12 -33.05
C PRO A 513 -1.90 -16.91 -34.33
N GLY A 514 -1.26 -18.06 -34.50
CA GLY A 514 -1.39 -18.90 -35.71
C GLY A 514 -0.77 -18.28 -36.98
N GLU A 515 -0.34 -19.13 -37.90
CA GLU A 515 0.51 -18.76 -39.04
C GLU A 515 -0.07 -17.69 -39.98
N LYS A 516 -1.41 -17.61 -40.10
CA LYS A 516 -2.09 -16.71 -41.04
C LYS A 516 -2.75 -15.48 -40.40
N SER A 517 -2.57 -15.26 -39.10
CA SER A 517 -3.18 -14.08 -38.47
C SER A 517 -2.50 -12.78 -38.95
N PRO A 518 -3.29 -11.74 -39.27
CA PRO A 518 -2.74 -10.42 -39.55
C PRO A 518 -2.34 -9.67 -38.26
N LYS A 519 -2.84 -10.09 -37.10
CA LYS A 519 -2.47 -9.49 -35.81
C LYS A 519 -1.09 -9.97 -35.36
N LYS A 520 -0.25 -9.02 -34.93
CA LYS A 520 1.02 -9.25 -34.24
C LYS A 520 0.98 -8.49 -32.92
N PHE A 521 1.51 -9.11 -31.86
CA PHE A 521 1.61 -8.47 -30.56
C PHE A 521 3.07 -8.31 -30.18
N GLU A 522 3.42 -7.12 -29.72
CA GLU A 522 4.67 -6.92 -29.02
C GLU A 522 4.50 -7.40 -27.58
N ALA A 523 5.47 -8.16 -27.08
CA ALA A 523 5.48 -8.64 -25.72
C ALA A 523 6.81 -8.35 -25.03
N ILE A 524 6.77 -8.00 -23.74
CA ILE A 524 7.96 -7.70 -22.93
C ILE A 524 7.90 -8.46 -21.61
N GLY A 525 8.94 -9.23 -21.33
CA GLY A 525 9.14 -9.97 -20.09
C GLY A 525 10.34 -9.43 -19.32
N PHE A 526 10.12 -8.84 -18.15
CA PHE A 526 11.21 -8.27 -17.35
C PHE A 526 11.95 -9.37 -16.57
N ASN A 527 13.28 -9.46 -16.73
CA ASN A 527 14.14 -10.46 -16.07
C ASN A 527 13.92 -11.91 -16.56
N MET A 528 13.21 -12.09 -17.67
CA MET A 528 12.86 -13.39 -18.23
C MET A 528 13.91 -13.95 -19.22
N ALA A 529 14.92 -13.17 -19.62
CA ALA A 529 15.86 -13.56 -20.67
C ALA A 529 16.66 -14.84 -20.32
N ASN A 530 17.12 -14.96 -19.08
CA ASN A 530 17.91 -16.13 -18.65
C ASN A 530 17.04 -17.37 -18.40
N GLU A 531 15.82 -17.17 -17.90
CA GLU A 531 14.89 -18.25 -17.56
C GLU A 531 14.37 -18.96 -18.80
N HIS A 532 14.17 -18.22 -19.89
CA HIS A 532 13.59 -18.74 -21.13
C HIS A 532 14.57 -18.73 -22.31
N LYS A 533 15.87 -18.93 -22.04
CA LYS A 533 16.94 -18.97 -23.05
C LYS A 533 16.77 -20.03 -24.15
N ASP A 534 15.92 -21.04 -23.91
CA ASP A 534 15.68 -22.15 -24.84
C ASP A 534 14.59 -21.82 -25.89
N ILE A 535 13.92 -20.67 -25.76
CA ILE A 535 12.94 -20.18 -26.74
C ILE A 535 13.66 -19.56 -27.94
N LYS A 536 13.17 -19.88 -29.13
CA LYS A 536 13.72 -19.43 -30.42
C LYS A 536 12.60 -18.97 -31.35
N GLU A 537 12.97 -18.22 -32.38
CA GLU A 537 12.08 -17.91 -33.50
C GLU A 537 11.52 -19.20 -34.11
N GLY A 538 10.23 -19.19 -34.44
CA GLY A 538 9.48 -20.34 -34.93
C GLY A 538 8.89 -21.25 -33.84
N ASP A 539 9.32 -21.10 -32.58
CA ASP A 539 8.70 -21.84 -31.47
C ASP A 539 7.25 -21.40 -31.24
N LYS A 540 6.46 -22.32 -30.70
CA LYS A 540 5.12 -22.06 -30.19
C LYS A 540 5.16 -21.96 -28.67
N ILE A 541 4.49 -20.95 -28.13
CA ILE A 541 4.43 -20.70 -26.70
C ILE A 541 2.99 -20.43 -26.25
N ASP A 542 2.70 -20.82 -25.02
CA ASP A 542 1.61 -20.24 -24.25
C ASP A 542 2.17 -19.09 -23.42
N ALA A 543 1.41 -17.99 -23.31
CA ALA A 543 1.84 -16.79 -22.61
C ALA A 543 0.81 -16.34 -21.58
N VAL A 544 1.28 -16.09 -20.36
CA VAL A 544 0.54 -15.43 -19.29
C VAL A 544 1.02 -13.99 -19.19
N PHE A 545 0.09 -13.03 -19.25
CA PHE A 545 0.44 -11.61 -19.37
C PHE A 545 -0.61 -10.66 -18.81
N ASN A 546 -0.20 -9.44 -18.53
CA ASN A 546 -1.09 -8.28 -18.45
C ASN A 546 -1.13 -7.56 -19.81
N LEU A 547 -2.25 -6.92 -20.14
CA LEU A 547 -2.33 -6.01 -21.29
C LEU A 547 -2.08 -4.58 -20.84
N GLU A 548 -1.28 -3.83 -21.60
CA GLU A 548 -0.98 -2.42 -21.36
C GLU A 548 -1.00 -1.64 -22.70
N HIS A 549 -1.29 -0.33 -22.61
CA HIS A 549 -0.98 0.61 -23.68
C HIS A 549 0.50 0.98 -23.60
N ASP A 550 1.24 0.76 -24.68
CA ASP A 550 2.55 1.37 -24.88
C ASP A 550 2.37 2.63 -25.72
N GLU A 551 2.72 3.79 -25.16
CA GLU A 551 2.65 5.07 -25.85
C GLU A 551 4.07 5.58 -26.10
N TRP A 552 4.54 5.41 -27.34
CA TRP A 552 5.85 5.88 -27.76
C TRP A 552 5.70 6.83 -28.96
N ASN A 553 6.24 8.05 -28.82
CA ASN A 553 6.26 9.06 -29.87
C ASN A 553 4.88 9.37 -30.48
N GLY A 554 3.84 9.40 -29.65
CA GLY A 554 2.45 9.67 -30.06
C GLY A 554 1.70 8.50 -30.70
N SER A 555 2.32 7.31 -30.81
CA SER A 555 1.65 6.09 -31.26
C SER A 555 1.28 5.22 -30.06
N LYS A 556 -0.02 4.97 -29.85
CA LYS A 556 -0.51 3.97 -28.88
C LYS A 556 -0.52 2.58 -29.52
N LYS A 557 0.17 1.63 -28.90
CA LYS A 557 0.19 0.22 -29.30
C LYS A 557 -0.25 -0.65 -28.14
N ILE A 558 -0.81 -1.81 -28.45
CA ILE A 558 -1.14 -2.83 -27.43
C ILE A 558 0.12 -3.66 -27.20
N GLN A 559 0.57 -3.75 -25.94
CA GLN A 559 1.72 -4.56 -25.55
C GLN A 559 1.30 -5.60 -24.51
N MET A 560 1.83 -6.82 -24.65
CA MET A 560 1.69 -7.90 -23.67
C MET A 560 2.85 -7.84 -22.68
N LYS A 561 2.58 -7.48 -21.43
CA LYS A 561 3.59 -7.57 -20.37
C LYS A 561 3.59 -8.98 -19.81
N LEU A 562 4.59 -9.76 -20.18
CA LEU A 562 4.72 -11.17 -19.84
C LEU A 562 4.96 -11.33 -18.34
N ILE A 563 4.22 -12.26 -17.75
CA ILE A 563 4.39 -12.74 -16.38
C ILE A 563 5.12 -14.08 -16.39
N ASP A 564 4.70 -15.00 -17.27
CA ASP A 564 5.31 -16.31 -17.45
C ASP A 564 4.99 -16.84 -18.87
N ILE A 565 5.82 -17.73 -19.39
CA ILE A 565 5.65 -18.36 -20.71
C ILE A 565 6.04 -19.84 -20.67
N LYS A 566 5.34 -20.65 -21.45
CA LYS A 566 5.63 -22.09 -21.60
C LYS A 566 5.78 -22.43 -23.07
N LYS A 567 6.88 -23.08 -23.43
CA LYS A 567 7.06 -23.66 -24.76
C LYS A 567 6.13 -24.86 -24.91
N VAL A 568 5.44 -24.93 -26.05
CA VAL A 568 4.46 -25.99 -26.40
C VAL A 568 5.16 -27.17 -27.05
#